data_AF-A0A1P8XCC1-F1
#
_entry.id   AF-A0A1P8XCC1-F1
#
_cell.length_a   1.000
_cell.length_b   1.000
_cell.length_c   1.000
_cell.angle_alpha   90.00
_cell.angle_beta   90.00
_cell.angle_gamma   90.00
#
_symmetry.space_group_name_H-M   'P 1'
#
loop_
_entity.id
_entity.type
_entity.pdbx_description
1 polymer ?
#
loop_
_entity_poly.entity_id
_entity_poly.type
_entity_poly.pdbx_seq_one_letter_code
_entity_poly.pdbx_strand_id
1 'polypeptide(L)'
;MRAAVALAGALVATAIGMAPAAQADQIGYLVNVTVKPGYNFPNADAALQYGNLLCDRIRGGEPYPMLARSIKDYFHTDEYGASYLLSQATGELCPAQIWALRQSAGGYTPQP
;
A
#
# COMPACT_ATOMS: atom_id res chain seq x y z
N MET A 1 3.54 48.04 48.02
CA MET A 1 3.36 48.82 46.77
C MET A 1 3.80 47.90 45.62
N ARG A 2 2.82 47.37 44.86
CA ARG A 2 2.65 47.54 43.39
C ARG A 2 3.86 47.05 42.57
N ALA A 3 3.76 46.17 41.57
CA ALA A 3 2.63 45.75 40.75
C ALA A 3 2.93 44.42 40.05
N ALA A 4 1.86 43.70 39.71
CA ALA A 4 1.85 42.59 38.76
C ALA A 4 2.30 43.05 37.35
N VAL A 5 2.98 42.17 36.62
CA VAL A 5 3.09 42.28 35.15
C VAL A 5 2.68 40.94 34.54
N ALA A 6 1.84 41.06 33.52
CA ALA A 6 0.91 40.11 32.96
C ALA A 6 1.53 38.96 32.15
N LEU A 7 0.74 37.90 32.02
CA LEU A 7 0.85 36.87 30.98
C LEU A 7 0.76 37.48 29.57
N ALA A 8 1.68 37.08 28.68
CA ALA A 8 1.50 37.01 27.23
C ALA A 8 2.61 36.06 26.71
N GLY A 9 2.37 34.96 26.00
CA GLY A 9 1.30 34.63 25.08
C GLY A 9 1.96 34.17 23.79
N ALA A 10 2.11 32.85 23.62
CA ALA A 10 2.29 32.20 22.33
C ALA A 10 2.20 30.67 22.51
N LEU A 11 0.99 30.17 22.78
CA LEU A 11 0.65 28.79 22.44
C LEU A 11 0.63 28.74 20.91
N VAL A 12 1.76 28.40 20.29
CA VAL A 12 1.78 28.03 18.88
C VAL A 12 1.12 26.65 18.80
N ALA A 13 -0.20 26.62 18.73
CA ALA A 13 -0.95 25.44 18.36
C ALA A 13 -0.64 25.18 16.88
N THR A 14 0.42 24.42 16.61
CA THR A 14 0.62 23.82 15.30
C THR A 14 -0.59 22.93 15.04
N ALA A 15 -1.50 23.41 14.20
CA ALA A 15 -2.54 22.57 13.61
C ALA A 15 -1.82 21.55 12.74
N ILE A 16 -1.42 20.42 13.34
CA ILE A 16 -1.00 19.23 12.60
C ILE A 16 -2.27 18.72 11.95
N GLY A 17 -2.56 19.24 10.75
CA GLY A 17 -3.64 18.71 9.92
C GLY A 17 -3.35 17.24 9.68
N MET A 18 -4.21 16.36 10.17
CA MET A 18 -4.15 14.95 9.80
C MET A 18 -4.35 14.89 8.28
N ALA A 19 -3.38 14.34 7.56
CA ALA A 19 -3.54 14.10 6.13
C ALA A 19 -4.81 13.24 5.92
N PRO A 20 -5.64 13.55 4.93
CA PRO A 20 -6.82 12.74 4.64
C PRO A 20 -6.39 11.30 4.37
N ALA A 21 -7.20 10.35 4.85
CA ALA A 21 -6.95 8.94 4.59
C ALA A 21 -6.99 8.70 3.07
N ALA A 22 -5.91 8.10 2.54
CA ALA A 22 -5.86 7.69 1.15
C ALA A 22 -7.08 6.81 0.82
N GLN A 23 -7.73 7.14 -0.29
CA GLN A 23 -8.89 6.41 -0.78
C GLN A 23 -8.45 5.38 -1.81
N ALA A 24 -9.29 4.37 -2.05
CA ALA A 24 -9.06 3.42 -3.13
C ALA A 24 -9.21 4.11 -4.50
N ASP A 25 -8.21 3.97 -5.36
CA ASP A 25 -8.19 4.41 -6.76
C ASP A 25 -8.09 3.19 -7.70
N GLN A 26 -9.26 2.74 -8.17
CA GLN A 26 -9.33 1.64 -9.14
C GLN A 26 -8.71 2.00 -10.49
N ILE A 27 -8.78 3.26 -10.91
CA ILE A 27 -8.25 3.69 -12.21
C ILE A 27 -6.73 3.73 -12.14
N GLY A 28 -6.17 4.29 -11.07
CA GLY A 28 -4.73 4.25 -10.79
C GLY A 28 -4.20 2.83 -10.77
N TYR A 29 -4.88 1.92 -10.07
CA TYR A 29 -4.52 0.49 -10.09
C TYR A 29 -4.51 -0.10 -11.49
N LEU A 30 -5.61 0.04 -12.24
CA LEU A 30 -5.77 -0.52 -13.57
C LEU A 30 -4.68 -0.02 -14.53
N VAL A 31 -4.48 1.30 -14.60
CA VAL A 31 -3.44 1.90 -15.46
C VAL A 31 -2.07 1.29 -15.15
N ASN A 32 -1.72 1.15 -13.89
CA ASN A 32 -0.41 0.65 -13.48
C ASN A 32 -0.21 -0.84 -13.80
N VAL A 33 -1.24 -1.68 -13.67
CA VAL A 33 -1.11 -3.14 -13.86
C VAL A 33 -1.45 -3.62 -15.27
N THR A 34 -2.24 -2.88 -16.04
CA THR A 34 -2.60 -3.28 -17.42
C THR A 34 -1.66 -2.69 -18.47
N VAL A 35 -1.03 -1.55 -18.19
CA VAL A 35 -0.03 -0.95 -19.10
C VAL A 35 1.34 -1.58 -18.90
N LYS A 36 1.67 -2.04 -17.68
CA LYS A 36 2.88 -2.84 -17.45
C LYS A 36 2.75 -4.21 -18.15
N PRO A 37 3.68 -4.60 -19.02
CA PRO A 37 3.68 -5.93 -19.60
C PRO A 37 3.97 -7.00 -18.53
N GLY A 38 3.34 -8.16 -18.63
CA GLY A 38 3.68 -9.35 -17.84
C GLY A 38 2.49 -10.03 -17.14
N TYR A 39 1.56 -9.26 -16.56
CA TYR A 39 0.44 -9.89 -15.83
C TYR A 39 -0.67 -10.41 -16.76
N ASN A 40 -0.83 -9.83 -17.96
CA ASN A 40 -1.75 -10.31 -19.00
C ASN A 40 -3.17 -10.61 -18.50
N PHE A 41 -3.72 -9.75 -17.65
CA PHE A 41 -5.11 -9.90 -17.18
C PHE A 41 -6.07 -9.92 -18.39
N PRO A 42 -7.08 -10.80 -18.40
CA PRO A 42 -7.99 -10.94 -19.54
C PRO A 42 -8.90 -9.73 -19.74
N ASN A 43 -9.17 -8.97 -18.67
CA ASN A 43 -9.91 -7.71 -18.69
C ASN A 43 -9.69 -6.93 -17.37
N ALA A 44 -10.24 -5.72 -17.29
CA ALA A 44 -10.14 -4.84 -16.12
C ALA A 44 -10.77 -5.46 -14.86
N ASP A 45 -11.92 -6.13 -14.98
CA ASP A 45 -12.59 -6.76 -13.83
C ASP A 45 -11.74 -7.87 -13.22
N ALA A 46 -11.07 -8.68 -14.05
CA ALA A 46 -10.17 -9.72 -13.58
C ALA A 46 -8.95 -9.14 -12.86
N ALA A 47 -8.41 -8.02 -13.35
CA ALA A 47 -7.33 -7.31 -12.66
C ALA A 47 -7.79 -6.80 -11.29
N LEU A 48 -8.94 -6.12 -11.23
CA LEU A 48 -9.51 -5.61 -9.98
C LEU A 48 -9.83 -6.73 -8.99
N GLN A 49 -10.40 -7.84 -9.45
CA GLN A 49 -10.67 -9.01 -8.60
C GLN A 49 -9.38 -9.58 -8.02
N TYR A 50 -8.33 -9.73 -8.83
CA TYR A 50 -7.04 -10.23 -8.34
C TYR A 50 -6.39 -9.26 -7.34
N GLY A 51 -6.41 -7.94 -7.62
CA GLY A 51 -5.91 -6.92 -6.69
C GLY A 51 -6.65 -6.92 -5.35
N ASN A 52 -7.98 -7.02 -5.37
CA ASN A 52 -8.78 -7.12 -4.14
C ASN A 52 -8.52 -8.44 -3.39
N LEU A 53 -8.33 -9.55 -4.10
CA LEU A 53 -7.93 -10.82 -3.48
C LEU A 53 -6.60 -10.69 -2.74
N LEU A 54 -5.61 -9.99 -3.30
CA LEU A 54 -4.36 -9.70 -2.60
C LEU A 54 -4.61 -8.85 -1.34
N CYS A 55 -5.45 -7.82 -1.44
CA CYS A 55 -5.83 -6.99 -0.29
C CYS A 55 -6.48 -7.80 0.84
N ASP A 56 -7.34 -8.76 0.50
CA ASP A 56 -7.99 -9.65 1.45
C ASP A 56 -6.99 -10.59 2.12
N ARG A 57 -6.05 -11.16 1.35
CA ARG A 57 -4.97 -12.02 1.87
C ARG A 57 -4.05 -11.25 2.84
N ILE A 58 -3.70 -10.01 2.51
CA ILE A 58 -2.91 -9.13 3.40
C ILE A 58 -3.69 -8.81 4.67
N ARG A 59 -5.00 -8.53 4.57
CA ARG A 59 -5.88 -8.35 5.73
C ARG A 59 -6.00 -9.59 6.59
N GLY A 60 -5.96 -10.77 5.97
CA GLY A 60 -5.89 -12.06 6.65
C GLY A 60 -4.53 -12.35 7.31
N GLY A 61 -3.52 -11.48 7.15
CA GLY A 61 -2.20 -11.64 7.74
C GLY A 61 -1.27 -12.57 6.97
N GLU A 62 -1.54 -12.84 5.69
CA GLU A 62 -0.62 -13.64 4.89
C GLU A 62 0.72 -12.93 4.71
N PRO A 63 1.86 -13.60 4.97
CA PRO A 63 3.15 -12.93 4.98
C PRO A 63 3.66 -12.65 3.56
N TYR A 64 4.37 -11.52 3.40
CA TYR A 64 4.93 -11.05 2.13
C TYR A 64 5.61 -12.15 1.28
N PRO A 65 6.47 -13.03 1.82
CA PRO A 65 7.16 -14.03 1.00
C PRO A 65 6.21 -15.03 0.32
N MET A 66 5.07 -15.35 0.96
CA MET A 66 4.06 -16.25 0.39
C MET A 66 3.27 -15.57 -0.72
N LEU A 67 2.89 -14.30 -0.49
CA LEU A 67 2.24 -13.47 -1.51
C LEU A 67 3.14 -13.28 -2.74
N ALA A 68 4.40 -12.89 -2.51
CA ALA A 68 5.38 -12.68 -3.58
C ALA A 68 5.61 -13.97 -4.38
N ARG A 69 5.81 -15.11 -3.72
CA ARG A 69 5.93 -16.42 -4.39
C ARG A 69 4.68 -16.74 -5.22
N SER A 70 3.49 -16.60 -4.65
CA SER A 70 2.23 -16.87 -5.34
C SER A 70 2.07 -16.04 -6.61
N ILE A 71 2.48 -14.76 -6.59
CA ILE A 71 2.44 -13.88 -7.76
C ILE A 71 3.48 -14.29 -8.80
N LYS A 72 4.72 -14.57 -8.38
CA LYS A 72 5.80 -15.05 -9.27
C LYS A 72 5.40 -16.34 -9.98
N ASP A 73 4.81 -17.29 -9.26
CA ASP A 73 4.39 -18.57 -9.82
C ASP A 73 3.23 -18.40 -10.81
N TYR A 74 2.24 -17.56 -10.48
CA TYR A 74 1.05 -17.38 -11.31
C TYR A 74 1.31 -16.59 -12.59
N PHE A 75 2.09 -15.51 -12.52
CA PHE A 75 2.37 -14.65 -13.68
C PHE A 75 3.72 -14.93 -14.34
N HIS A 76 4.47 -15.92 -13.84
CA HIS A 76 5.84 -16.20 -14.30
C HIS A 76 6.72 -14.93 -14.31
N THR A 77 6.65 -14.16 -13.23
CA THR A 77 7.34 -12.87 -13.09
C THR A 77 8.48 -12.94 -12.08
N ASP A 78 9.35 -11.94 -12.09
CA ASP A 78 10.46 -11.82 -11.15
C ASP A 78 10.02 -11.16 -9.83
N GLU A 79 10.96 -10.99 -8.90
CA GLU A 79 10.67 -10.32 -7.63
C GLU A 79 10.19 -8.89 -7.82
N TYR A 80 10.71 -8.18 -8.83
CA TYR A 80 10.28 -6.82 -9.11
C TYR A 80 8.82 -6.78 -9.54
N GLY A 81 8.39 -7.69 -10.42
CA GLY A 81 6.99 -7.83 -10.81
C GLY A 81 6.09 -8.19 -9.64
N ALA A 82 6.50 -9.10 -8.75
CA ALA A 82 5.71 -9.42 -7.58
C ALA A 82 5.59 -8.24 -6.60
N SER A 83 6.72 -7.59 -6.29
CA SER A 83 6.79 -6.44 -5.40
C SER A 83 5.97 -5.26 -5.93
N TYR A 84 6.02 -5.03 -7.25
CA TYR A 84 5.26 -3.99 -7.91
C TYR A 84 3.77 -4.25 -7.79
N LEU A 85 3.29 -5.45 -8.12
CA LEU A 85 1.85 -5.75 -8.07
C LEU A 85 1.30 -5.60 -6.64
N LEU A 86 2.05 -6.06 -5.63
CA LEU A 86 1.68 -5.88 -4.22
C LEU A 86 1.64 -4.41 -3.81
N SER A 87 2.61 -3.62 -4.28
CA SER A 87 2.67 -2.19 -4.01
C SER A 87 1.52 -1.44 -4.68
N GLN A 88 1.15 -1.81 -5.91
CA GLN A 88 0.00 -1.23 -6.60
C GLN A 88 -1.31 -1.63 -5.93
N ALA A 89 -1.50 -2.90 -5.58
CA ALA A 89 -2.72 -3.33 -4.89
C ALA A 89 -2.88 -2.62 -3.53
N THR A 90 -1.82 -2.55 -2.73
CA THR A 90 -1.90 -1.88 -1.43
C THR A 90 -1.95 -0.36 -1.51
N GLY A 91 -1.21 0.25 -2.43
CA GLY A 91 -1.20 1.70 -2.62
C GLY A 91 -2.54 2.23 -3.15
N GLU A 92 -3.11 1.51 -4.12
CA GLU A 92 -4.26 1.98 -4.88
C GLU A 92 -5.58 1.36 -4.42
N LEU A 93 -5.64 0.09 -3.97
CA LEU A 93 -6.92 -0.56 -3.65
C LEU A 93 -7.18 -0.68 -2.14
N CYS A 94 -6.14 -0.89 -1.34
CA CYS A 94 -6.26 -1.08 0.11
C CYS A 94 -5.19 -0.32 0.91
N PRO A 95 -5.19 1.04 0.86
CA PRO A 95 -4.17 1.86 1.51
C PRO A 95 -4.06 1.65 3.03
N ALA A 96 -5.15 1.25 3.69
CA ALA A 96 -5.13 0.87 5.10
C ALA A 96 -4.16 -0.30 5.41
N GLN A 97 -3.85 -1.14 4.41
CA GLN A 97 -3.05 -2.35 4.54
C GLN A 97 -1.56 -2.16 4.19
N ILE A 98 -1.15 -0.96 3.77
CA ILE A 98 0.25 -0.66 3.41
C ILE A 98 1.21 -1.03 4.55
N TRP A 99 0.85 -0.66 5.79
CA TRP A 99 1.72 -0.93 6.93
C TRP A 99 1.80 -2.42 7.26
N ALA A 100 0.68 -3.14 7.18
CA ALA A 100 0.63 -4.59 7.37
C ALA A 100 1.52 -5.31 6.35
N LEU A 101 1.43 -4.95 5.07
CA LEU A 101 2.29 -5.52 4.03
C LEU A 101 3.77 -5.23 4.32
N ARG A 102 4.13 -3.98 4.62
CA ARG A 102 5.53 -3.59 4.90
C ARG A 102 6.11 -4.30 6.11
N GLN A 103 5.34 -4.43 7.18
CA GLN A 103 5.80 -5.16 8.36
C GLN A 103 6.00 -6.65 8.05
N SER A 104 5.12 -7.25 7.25
CA SER A 104 5.25 -8.66 6.85
C SER A 104 6.45 -8.93 5.92
N ALA A 105 6.99 -7.88 5.27
CA ALA A 105 8.20 -7.94 4.46
C ALA A 105 9.49 -7.71 5.29
N GLY A 106 9.38 -7.48 6.60
CA GLY A 106 10.54 -7.21 7.46
C GLY A 106 11.57 -8.34 7.42
N GLY A 107 12.82 -8.00 7.06
CA GLY A 107 13.92 -8.96 6.96
C GLY A 107 13.83 -9.90 5.75
N TYR A 108 12.84 -9.73 4.86
CA TYR A 108 12.78 -10.49 3.62
C TYR A 108 13.92 -10.11 2.68
N THR A 109 14.68 -11.11 2.26
CA THR A 109 15.66 -11.00 1.19
C THR A 109 15.20 -11.86 0.02
N PRO A 110 14.98 -11.28 -1.17
CA PRO A 110 14.68 -12.06 -2.36
C PRO A 110 15.80 -13.06 -2.65
N GLN A 111 15.42 -14.28 -2.98
CA GLN A 111 16.38 -15.24 -3.54
C GLN A 111 16.71 -14.83 -4.97
N PRO A 112 17.99 -14.93 -5.38
CA PRO A 112 18.42 -14.61 -6.75
C PRO A 112 17.80 -15.55 -7.79
#